data_AF-A0A4Q6BAJ4-F1
#
_entry.id   AF-A0A4Q6BAJ4-F1
#
_cell.length_a   1.000
_cell.length_b   1.000
_cell.length_c   1.000
_cell.angle_alpha   90.00
_cell.angle_beta   90.00
_cell.angle_gamma   90.00
#
_symmetry.space_group_name_H-M   'P 1'
#
loop_
_entity.id
_entity.type
_entity.pdbx_description
1 polymer ?
#
loop_
_entity_poly.entity_id
_entity_poly.type
_entity_poly.pdbx_seq_one_letter_code
_entity_poly.pdbx_strand_id
1 'polypeptide(L)'
;MRIRCFITWSLLILLPFAVLPSCKTRSNSSELREIWFNLLDSKWKAAQEVSDKNEYIRSFGTLPLSGALQPAPWSNVIYTSESSGLAKRYLAKNNATEYRLDSAAEIKDTTKLSSIEKYDLLLGHKQWELTASERVRTRGDANKPVDPLRSLEQDWAAASLLFAEPSPVKIKADNGGDIAFSSGDIKGLLTRFVSQRSTTDDGVETRSLGGICRLDSDSYRRALESRTIAREAWKDLKFDDCFSVNAGAF
;
A
#
# COMPACT_ATOMS: atom_id res chain seq x y z
N MET A 1 77.39 44.27 -15.33
CA MET A 1 76.42 45.22 -15.93
C MET A 1 75.34 45.50 -14.89
N ARG A 2 75.32 46.74 -14.37
CA ARG A 2 74.29 47.53 -13.64
C ARG A 2 73.30 46.82 -12.66
N ILE A 3 72.87 47.33 -11.51
CA ILE A 3 73.01 48.57 -10.71
C ILE A 3 72.41 48.25 -9.32
N ARG A 4 72.84 49.00 -8.30
CA ARG A 4 72.47 48.99 -6.86
C ARG A 4 70.98 49.27 -6.54
N CYS A 5 70.56 48.92 -5.32
CA CYS A 5 69.80 49.74 -4.31
C CYS A 5 68.86 48.85 -3.47
N PHE A 6 68.98 48.78 -2.13
CA PHE A 6 68.64 49.74 -1.06
C PHE A 6 67.20 49.59 -0.54
N ILE A 7 67.07 49.30 0.77
CA ILE A 7 66.08 49.89 1.72
C ILE A 7 64.59 49.46 1.51
N THR A 8 63.70 49.17 2.48
CA THR A 8 63.46 49.57 3.89
C THR A 8 62.47 48.60 4.57
N TRP A 9 62.55 48.55 5.90
CA TRP A 9 61.49 48.58 6.92
C TRP A 9 60.00 48.67 6.54
N SER A 10 59.13 47.91 7.24
CA SER A 10 57.89 48.33 7.98
C SER A 10 56.94 47.12 8.18
N LEU A 11 56.74 46.61 9.41
CA LEU A 11 55.66 46.96 10.35
C LEU A 11 54.23 46.96 9.76
N LEU A 12 53.46 45.90 10.02
CA LEU A 12 51.98 45.87 10.00
C LEU A 12 51.53 45.01 11.20
N ILE A 13 51.15 45.63 12.33
CA ILE A 13 49.80 46.06 12.73
C ILE A 13 48.85 44.88 13.02
N LEU A 14 48.56 44.76 14.32
CA LEU A 14 47.56 43.94 14.99
C LEU A 14 46.13 44.28 14.55
N LEU A 15 45.29 43.27 14.34
CA LEU A 15 43.83 43.33 14.51
C LEU A 15 43.35 42.03 15.18
N PRO A 16 42.82 42.07 16.41
CA PRO A 16 42.11 40.92 16.97
C PRO A 16 40.68 40.92 16.41
N PHE A 17 40.34 39.88 15.66
CA PHE A 17 38.94 39.59 15.31
C PHE A 17 38.21 39.19 16.59
N ALA A 18 37.39 40.11 17.10
CA ALA A 18 36.36 39.80 18.08
C ALA A 18 35.28 38.95 17.40
N VAL A 19 35.24 37.65 17.73
CA VAL A 19 34.16 36.75 17.35
C VAL A 19 32.96 37.10 18.24
N LEU A 20 32.01 37.85 17.71
CA LEU A 20 30.70 38.01 18.35
C LEU A 20 29.90 36.71 18.15
N PRO A 21 29.43 36.04 19.22
CA PRO A 21 28.51 34.93 19.09
C PRO A 21 27.19 35.46 18.53
N SER A 22 26.87 35.06 17.31
CA SER A 22 25.57 35.29 16.69
C SER A 22 24.51 34.52 17.48
N CYS A 23 23.82 35.23 18.37
CA CYS A 23 22.58 34.73 18.98
C CYS A 23 21.53 34.60 17.87
N LYS A 24 21.37 33.38 17.33
CA LYS A 24 20.17 33.02 16.57
C LYS A 24 18.95 33.27 17.47
N THR A 25 18.15 34.26 17.11
CA THR A 25 16.82 34.47 17.67
C THR A 25 16.00 33.21 17.42
N ARG A 26 15.63 32.50 18.49
CA ARG A 26 14.61 31.45 18.45
C ARG A 26 13.35 32.07 17.88
N SER A 27 12.93 31.60 16.72
CA SER A 27 11.64 31.91 16.13
C SER A 27 10.54 31.56 17.13
N ASN A 28 9.58 32.45 17.37
CA ASN A 28 8.38 32.22 18.20
C ASN A 28 7.43 31.13 17.65
N SER A 29 7.87 30.34 16.66
CA SER A 29 7.21 29.09 16.29
C SER A 29 7.30 28.11 17.46
N SER A 30 6.18 27.48 17.83
CA SER A 30 6.17 26.47 18.89
C SER A 30 7.28 25.43 18.65
N GLU A 31 7.95 24.97 19.71
CA GLU A 31 8.94 23.89 19.62
C GLU A 31 8.38 22.68 18.85
N LEU A 32 7.08 22.44 18.92
CA LEU A 32 6.38 21.45 18.11
C LEU A 32 6.53 21.70 16.61
N ARG A 33 6.41 22.95 16.12
CA ARG A 33 6.55 23.31 14.71
C ARG A 33 7.98 23.12 14.22
N GLU A 34 8.99 23.51 15.01
CA GLU A 34 10.41 23.28 14.66
C GLU A 34 10.77 21.79 14.67
N ILE A 35 10.27 21.00 15.64
CA ILE A 35 10.44 19.55 15.66
C ILE A 35 9.73 18.90 14.46
N TRP A 36 8.53 19.38 14.11
CA TRP A 36 7.76 18.90 12.97
C TRP A 36 8.52 19.09 11.65
N PHE A 37 9.10 20.28 11.42
CA PHE A 37 9.89 20.55 10.22
C PHE A 37 11.22 19.78 10.21
N ASN A 38 11.92 19.69 11.34
CA ASN A 38 13.21 18.99 11.42
C ASN A 38 13.07 17.47 11.26
N LEU A 39 11.94 16.86 11.66
CA LEU A 39 11.69 15.43 11.43
C LEU A 39 11.37 15.10 9.96
N LEU A 40 10.81 16.06 9.23
CA LEU A 40 10.42 15.88 7.82
C LEU A 40 11.62 15.99 6.87
N ASP A 41 12.56 16.89 7.13
CA ASP A 41 13.52 17.37 6.12
C ASP A 41 14.53 16.33 5.59
N SER A 42 14.84 15.26 6.35
CA SER A 42 15.85 14.26 5.93
C SER A 42 15.28 12.98 5.32
N LYS A 43 14.09 12.53 5.76
CA LYS A 43 13.45 11.29 5.29
C LYS A 43 12.32 11.52 4.27
N TRP A 44 11.82 12.75 4.13
CA TRP A 44 10.71 13.08 3.23
C TRP A 44 11.13 13.76 1.91
N LYS A 45 12.42 13.88 1.56
CA LYS A 45 12.82 14.52 0.28
C LYS A 45 12.08 13.96 -0.94
N ALA A 46 11.88 12.64 -1.02
CA ALA A 46 11.10 12.03 -2.10
C ALA A 46 9.61 12.42 -2.07
N ALA A 47 9.01 12.55 -0.88
CA ALA A 47 7.63 12.99 -0.72
C ALA A 47 7.48 14.51 -0.88
N GLN A 48 8.53 15.29 -0.60
CA GLN A 48 8.59 16.72 -0.85
C GLN A 48 8.74 17.00 -2.35
N GLU A 49 9.55 16.24 -3.09
CA GLU A 49 9.59 16.30 -4.56
C GLU A 49 8.24 15.91 -5.20
N VAL A 50 7.51 14.96 -4.60
CA VAL A 50 6.13 14.63 -4.99
C VAL A 50 5.15 15.72 -4.56
N SER A 51 5.36 16.39 -3.43
CA SER A 51 4.53 17.49 -2.93
C SER A 51 4.81 18.84 -3.58
N ASP A 52 5.97 19.03 -4.18
CA ASP A 52 6.31 20.24 -4.93
C ASP A 52 5.83 20.09 -6.38
N LYS A 53 5.58 18.84 -6.83
CA LYS A 53 4.88 18.51 -8.09
C LYS A 53 3.36 18.45 -7.96
N ASN A 54 2.84 18.03 -6.81
CA ASN A 54 1.40 18.00 -6.53
C ASN A 54 1.09 19.13 -5.55
N GLU A 55 0.33 20.14 -5.96
CA GLU A 55 0.00 21.35 -5.18
C GLU A 55 -0.78 21.06 -3.88
N TYR A 56 -0.15 20.47 -2.86
CA TYR A 56 -0.80 20.20 -1.59
C TYR A 56 -1.03 21.52 -0.82
N ILE A 57 -2.25 21.69 -0.32
CA ILE A 57 -2.61 22.80 0.55
C ILE A 57 -1.99 22.55 1.93
N ARG A 58 -0.99 23.35 2.30
CA ARG A 58 -0.29 23.24 3.60
C ARG A 58 -0.84 24.17 4.68
N SER A 59 -1.71 25.10 4.31
CA SER A 59 -2.33 26.02 5.26
C SER A 59 -3.58 25.39 5.85
N PHE A 60 -3.52 25.05 7.14
CA PHE A 60 -4.62 24.39 7.84
C PHE A 60 -5.96 25.13 7.70
N GLY A 61 -5.94 26.47 7.79
CA GLY A 61 -7.15 27.29 7.69
C GLY A 61 -7.80 27.32 6.30
N THR A 62 -7.14 26.80 5.26
CA THR A 62 -7.67 26.73 3.89
C THR A 62 -8.00 25.31 3.45
N LEU A 63 -7.83 24.31 4.32
CA LEU A 63 -8.17 22.93 3.99
C LEU A 63 -9.69 22.76 3.88
N PRO A 64 -10.17 21.99 2.89
CA PRO A 64 -11.58 21.65 2.82
C PRO A 64 -11.97 20.81 4.05
N LEU A 65 -13.11 21.13 4.66
CA LEU A 65 -13.62 20.42 5.85
C LEU A 65 -14.33 19.10 5.50
N SER A 66 -14.52 18.83 4.22
CA SER A 66 -15.15 17.61 3.71
C SER A 66 -14.64 17.29 2.32
N GLY A 67 -14.51 16.01 2.02
CA GLY A 67 -14.25 15.50 0.68
C GLY A 67 -15.07 14.25 0.44
N ALA A 68 -15.41 14.00 -0.83
CA ALA A 68 -16.05 12.77 -1.25
C ALA A 68 -15.40 12.32 -2.55
N LEU A 69 -15.09 11.03 -2.65
CA LEU A 69 -14.65 10.43 -3.90
C LEU A 69 -15.86 10.26 -4.81
N GLN A 70 -15.74 10.75 -6.04
CA GLN A 70 -16.72 10.49 -7.09
C GLN A 70 -16.01 9.95 -8.34
N PRO A 71 -16.34 8.71 -8.79
CA PRO A 71 -17.31 7.79 -8.18
C PRO A 71 -16.82 7.22 -6.83
N ALA A 72 -17.78 6.80 -5.99
CA ALA A 72 -17.45 6.07 -4.77
C ALA A 72 -16.86 4.69 -5.14
N PRO A 73 -15.85 4.20 -4.41
CA PRO A 73 -15.33 2.86 -4.64
C PRO A 73 -16.41 1.81 -4.41
N TRP A 74 -16.50 0.81 -5.30
CA TRP A 74 -17.49 -0.25 -5.16
C TRP A 74 -17.13 -1.25 -4.05
N SER A 75 -18.14 -1.79 -3.38
CA SER A 75 -17.97 -2.76 -2.30
C SER A 75 -17.81 -4.20 -2.81
N ASN A 76 -17.07 -5.02 -2.07
CA ASN A 76 -16.96 -6.46 -2.30
C ASN A 76 -16.39 -7.23 -1.10
N VAL A 77 -16.32 -8.56 -1.23
CA VAL A 77 -15.54 -9.42 -0.35
C VAL A 77 -14.04 -9.26 -0.59
N ILE A 78 -13.22 -9.50 0.44
CA ILE A 78 -11.77 -9.32 0.40
C ILE A 78 -10.97 -10.56 -0.07
N TYR A 79 -11.65 -11.65 -0.46
CA TYR A 79 -11.03 -12.86 -1.02
C TYR A 79 -9.90 -13.47 -0.17
N THR A 80 -10.18 -13.77 1.09
CA THR A 80 -9.19 -14.35 2.01
C THR A 80 -8.76 -15.76 1.62
N SER A 81 -7.59 -16.15 2.11
CA SER A 81 -7.03 -17.48 1.92
C SER A 81 -7.88 -18.55 2.60
N GLU A 82 -8.34 -18.27 3.83
CA GLU A 82 -9.29 -19.14 4.55
C GLU A 82 -10.58 -19.38 3.76
N SER A 83 -11.07 -18.36 3.05
CA SER A 83 -12.26 -18.49 2.21
C SER A 83 -11.96 -19.02 0.81
N SER A 84 -10.78 -19.58 0.52
CA SER A 84 -10.38 -20.04 -0.82
C SER A 84 -10.43 -18.97 -1.92
N GLY A 85 -10.32 -17.69 -1.56
CA GLY A 85 -10.19 -16.58 -2.49
C GLY A 85 -11.25 -16.55 -3.60
N LEU A 86 -10.81 -16.42 -4.86
CA LEU A 86 -11.67 -16.46 -6.04
C LEU A 86 -12.07 -17.89 -6.46
N ALA A 87 -11.42 -18.91 -5.91
CA ALA A 87 -11.78 -20.31 -6.17
C ALA A 87 -13.03 -20.73 -5.37
N LYS A 88 -13.54 -19.90 -4.46
CA LYS A 88 -14.78 -20.19 -3.75
C LYS A 88 -16.02 -20.06 -4.64
N ARG A 89 -16.84 -21.11 -4.62
CA ARG A 89 -18.17 -21.14 -5.25
C ARG A 89 -19.20 -20.45 -4.35
N TYR A 90 -19.21 -19.11 -4.32
CA TYR A 90 -20.06 -18.31 -3.42
C TYR A 90 -21.57 -18.56 -3.56
N LEU A 91 -22.02 -19.11 -4.71
CA LEU A 91 -23.42 -19.43 -5.00
C LEU A 91 -23.76 -20.92 -4.83
N ALA A 92 -22.80 -21.76 -4.43
CA ALA A 92 -23.07 -23.16 -4.15
C ALA A 92 -23.75 -23.33 -2.78
N LYS A 93 -24.76 -24.20 -2.69
CA LYS A 93 -25.49 -24.48 -1.43
C LYS A 93 -24.56 -24.92 -0.30
N ASN A 94 -23.52 -25.66 -0.66
CA ASN A 94 -22.47 -26.07 0.25
C ASN A 94 -21.32 -25.13 -0.05
N ASN A 95 -21.13 -24.10 0.78
CA ASN A 95 -20.00 -23.16 0.72
C ASN A 95 -18.67 -23.84 1.09
N ALA A 96 -18.49 -25.08 0.65
CA ALA A 96 -17.32 -25.88 0.89
C ALA A 96 -16.13 -25.17 0.23
N THR A 97 -15.10 -24.92 1.04
CA THR A 97 -13.80 -24.45 0.61
C THR A 97 -13.07 -25.50 -0.23
N GLU A 98 -13.49 -26.77 -0.12
CA GLU A 98 -12.97 -27.89 -0.89
C GLU A 98 -14.05 -28.54 -1.74
N TYR A 99 -13.76 -28.68 -3.03
CA TYR A 99 -14.62 -29.37 -3.96
C TYR A 99 -13.79 -29.94 -5.11
N ARG A 100 -14.27 -31.06 -5.65
CA ARG A 100 -13.75 -31.67 -6.88
C ARG A 100 -14.01 -30.72 -8.06
N LEU A 101 -12.99 -30.47 -8.87
CA LEU A 101 -13.18 -29.76 -10.14
C LEU A 101 -13.86 -30.72 -11.11
N ASP A 102 -15.03 -30.32 -11.59
CA ASP A 102 -15.76 -31.06 -12.62
C ASP A 102 -15.03 -30.89 -13.96
N SER A 103 -15.10 -31.88 -14.85
CA SER A 103 -14.55 -31.68 -16.20
C SER A 103 -15.39 -30.64 -16.96
N ALA A 104 -14.80 -29.93 -17.92
CA ALA A 104 -15.55 -28.94 -18.72
C ALA A 104 -16.81 -29.52 -19.38
N ALA A 105 -16.80 -30.82 -19.73
CA ALA A 105 -17.95 -31.52 -20.31
C ALA A 105 -19.03 -31.91 -19.28
N GLU A 106 -18.68 -32.00 -17.99
CA GLU A 106 -19.60 -32.32 -16.90
C GLU A 106 -20.40 -31.11 -16.43
N ILE A 107 -19.96 -29.90 -16.78
CA ILE A 107 -20.59 -28.65 -16.33
C ILE A 107 -21.88 -28.39 -17.08
N LYS A 108 -23.00 -28.55 -16.35
CA LYS A 108 -24.34 -28.24 -16.84
C LYS A 108 -24.84 -26.86 -16.38
N ASP A 109 -24.27 -26.32 -15.31
CA ASP A 109 -24.73 -25.10 -14.67
C ASP A 109 -23.53 -24.23 -14.26
N THR A 110 -23.26 -23.21 -15.07
CA THR A 110 -22.16 -22.28 -14.84
C THR A 110 -22.43 -21.32 -13.69
N THR A 111 -23.68 -21.19 -13.23
CA THR A 111 -24.04 -20.22 -12.16
C THR A 111 -23.44 -20.59 -10.81
N LYS A 112 -23.14 -21.88 -10.59
CA LYS A 112 -22.53 -22.40 -9.36
C LYS A 112 -21.01 -22.37 -9.35
N LEU A 113 -20.39 -22.07 -10.49
CA LEU A 113 -18.93 -21.99 -10.59
C LEU A 113 -18.41 -20.74 -9.90
N SER A 114 -17.18 -20.80 -9.43
CA SER A 114 -16.48 -19.64 -8.88
C SER A 114 -16.12 -18.64 -9.98
N SER A 115 -15.76 -17.42 -9.59
CA SER A 115 -15.36 -16.36 -10.53
C SER A 115 -14.20 -16.82 -11.43
N ILE A 116 -13.21 -17.50 -10.87
CA ILE A 116 -12.03 -17.96 -11.60
C ILE A 116 -12.32 -19.18 -12.48
N GLU A 117 -13.21 -20.09 -12.06
CA GLU A 117 -13.66 -21.22 -12.89
C GLU A 117 -14.40 -20.70 -14.14
N LYS A 118 -15.31 -19.73 -13.97
CA LYS A 118 -15.99 -19.11 -15.11
C LYS A 118 -15.00 -18.48 -16.08
N TYR A 119 -13.91 -17.91 -15.58
CA TYR A 119 -12.87 -17.30 -16.40
C TYR A 119 -11.99 -18.34 -17.12
N ASP A 120 -11.61 -19.44 -16.46
CA ASP A 120 -10.96 -20.58 -17.11
C ASP A 120 -11.82 -21.10 -18.28
N LEU A 121 -13.14 -21.26 -18.07
CA LEU A 121 -14.05 -21.69 -19.14
C LEU A 121 -14.13 -20.69 -20.29
N LEU A 122 -14.19 -19.39 -19.96
CA LEU A 122 -14.24 -18.33 -20.97
C LEU A 122 -12.97 -18.33 -21.84
N LEU A 123 -11.80 -18.63 -21.27
CA LEU A 123 -10.53 -18.72 -21.99
C LEU A 123 -10.28 -20.10 -22.63
N GLY A 124 -11.20 -21.06 -22.50
CA GLY A 124 -11.03 -22.41 -23.02
C GLY A 124 -10.03 -23.27 -22.23
N HIS A 125 -9.64 -22.86 -21.02
CA HIS A 125 -8.71 -23.57 -20.14
C HIS A 125 -9.40 -24.78 -19.47
N LYS A 126 -9.50 -25.89 -20.20
CA LYS A 126 -10.20 -27.11 -19.74
C LYS A 126 -9.53 -27.82 -18.55
N GLN A 127 -8.29 -27.46 -18.23
CA GLN A 127 -7.51 -28.02 -17.12
C GLN A 127 -7.55 -27.15 -15.86
N TRP A 128 -8.38 -26.10 -15.82
CA TRP A 128 -8.55 -25.27 -14.63
C TRP A 128 -7.27 -24.61 -14.14
N GLU A 129 -6.41 -24.17 -15.05
CA GLU A 129 -5.07 -23.68 -14.72
C GLU A 129 -5.11 -22.46 -13.79
N LEU A 130 -6.02 -21.51 -14.05
CA LEU A 130 -6.16 -20.32 -13.23
C LEU A 130 -6.78 -20.66 -11.87
N THR A 131 -7.76 -21.56 -11.86
CA THR A 131 -8.37 -22.08 -10.62
C THR A 131 -7.35 -22.82 -9.77
N ALA A 132 -6.49 -23.64 -10.37
CA ALA A 132 -5.40 -24.34 -9.68
C ALA A 132 -4.41 -23.35 -9.10
N SER A 133 -4.00 -22.33 -9.88
CA SER A 133 -3.14 -21.25 -9.41
C SER A 133 -3.73 -20.51 -8.20
N GLU A 134 -5.03 -20.20 -8.23
CA GLU A 134 -5.71 -19.53 -7.11
C GLU A 134 -5.81 -20.42 -5.86
N ARG A 135 -6.02 -21.73 -6.03
CA ARG A 135 -5.98 -22.71 -4.92
C ARG A 135 -4.59 -22.78 -4.29
N VAL A 136 -3.53 -22.77 -5.09
CA VAL A 136 -2.15 -22.72 -4.58
C VAL A 136 -1.91 -21.42 -3.82
N ARG A 137 -2.38 -20.27 -4.34
CA ARG A 137 -2.24 -18.95 -3.67
C ARG A 137 -2.88 -18.95 -2.28
N THR A 138 -4.05 -19.58 -2.15
CA THR A 138 -4.89 -19.52 -0.94
C THR A 138 -4.59 -20.62 0.07
N ARG A 139 -4.01 -21.74 -0.35
CA ARG A 139 -3.72 -22.88 0.55
C ARG A 139 -2.24 -23.02 0.85
N GLY A 140 -1.37 -22.57 -0.06
CA GLY A 140 0.04 -22.91 -0.02
C GLY A 140 0.28 -24.39 -0.30
N ASP A 141 1.47 -24.84 0.07
CA ASP A 141 1.82 -26.26 0.06
C ASP A 141 1.91 -26.78 1.51
N ALA A 142 1.99 -28.11 1.68
CA ALA A 142 2.03 -28.74 3.00
C ALA A 142 3.22 -28.27 3.88
N ASN A 143 4.30 -27.79 3.26
CA ASN A 143 5.51 -27.33 3.95
C ASN A 143 5.53 -25.82 4.17
N LYS A 144 4.62 -25.09 3.52
CA LYS A 144 4.51 -23.64 3.54
C LYS A 144 3.03 -23.23 3.51
N PRO A 145 2.32 -23.39 4.64
CA PRO A 145 0.94 -22.95 4.74
C PRO A 145 0.87 -21.43 4.54
N VAL A 146 -0.19 -20.99 3.86
CA VAL A 146 -0.48 -19.56 3.68
C VAL A 146 -1.21 -19.05 4.92
N ASP A 147 -0.89 -17.82 5.33
CA ASP A 147 -1.65 -17.11 6.37
C ASP A 147 -3.14 -17.06 6.00
N PRO A 148 -4.06 -17.61 6.82
CA PRO A 148 -5.49 -17.64 6.51
C PRO A 148 -6.08 -16.24 6.27
N LEU A 149 -5.51 -15.20 6.90
CA LEU A 149 -5.93 -13.82 6.77
C LEU A 149 -5.35 -13.12 5.53
N ARG A 150 -4.39 -13.75 4.83
CA ARG A 150 -3.88 -13.21 3.57
C ARG A 150 -5.03 -13.06 2.58
N SER A 151 -5.28 -11.84 2.15
CA SER A 151 -6.42 -11.45 1.33
C SER A 151 -5.97 -10.73 0.06
N LEU A 152 -6.93 -10.33 -0.79
CA LEU A 152 -6.72 -9.41 -1.91
C LEU A 152 -7.30 -8.03 -1.60
N GLU A 153 -7.36 -7.64 -0.32
CA GLU A 153 -7.99 -6.39 0.12
C GLU A 153 -7.32 -5.15 -0.49
N GLN A 154 -6.00 -5.09 -0.49
CA GLN A 154 -5.26 -3.98 -1.09
C GLN A 154 -5.50 -3.88 -2.61
N ASP A 155 -5.53 -5.03 -3.28
CA ASP A 155 -5.81 -5.10 -4.72
C ASP A 155 -7.27 -4.73 -5.02
N TRP A 156 -8.21 -5.09 -4.15
CA TRP A 156 -9.61 -4.72 -4.24
C TRP A 156 -9.76 -3.19 -4.09
N ALA A 157 -9.12 -2.60 -3.09
CA ALA A 157 -9.16 -1.16 -2.87
C ALA A 157 -8.69 -0.40 -4.12
N ALA A 158 -7.58 -0.82 -4.73
CA ALA A 158 -7.10 -0.25 -5.99
C ALA A 158 -8.08 -0.49 -7.15
N ALA A 159 -8.56 -1.72 -7.35
CA ALA A 159 -9.53 -2.03 -8.40
C ALA A 159 -10.83 -1.21 -8.27
N SER A 160 -11.27 -0.95 -7.05
CA SER A 160 -12.47 -0.18 -6.76
C SER A 160 -12.40 1.30 -7.12
N LEU A 161 -11.17 1.83 -7.22
CA LEU A 161 -10.90 3.19 -7.68
C LEU A 161 -10.66 3.26 -9.19
N LEU A 162 -10.00 2.24 -9.75
CA LEU A 162 -9.57 2.23 -11.15
C LEU A 162 -10.67 1.85 -12.14
N PHE A 163 -11.63 1.03 -11.71
CA PHE A 163 -12.67 0.50 -12.57
C PHE A 163 -14.06 0.93 -12.11
N ALA A 164 -14.90 1.33 -13.06
CA ALA A 164 -16.33 1.53 -12.83
C ALA A 164 -16.95 0.24 -12.28
N GLU A 165 -17.96 0.39 -11.41
CA GLU A 165 -18.64 -0.77 -10.83
C GLU A 165 -19.26 -1.65 -11.95
N PRO A 166 -18.85 -2.92 -12.08
CA PRO A 166 -19.30 -3.74 -13.18
C PRO A 166 -20.72 -4.24 -12.94
N SER A 167 -21.53 -4.24 -14.00
CA SER A 167 -22.84 -4.90 -14.01
C SER A 167 -22.71 -6.38 -14.43
N PRO A 168 -23.65 -7.26 -14.02
CA PRO A 168 -23.67 -8.64 -14.51
C PRO A 168 -23.72 -8.73 -16.03
N VAL A 169 -23.02 -9.70 -16.61
CA VAL A 169 -22.98 -9.93 -18.06
C VAL A 169 -23.13 -11.42 -18.39
N LYS A 170 -23.61 -11.71 -19.60
CA LYS A 170 -23.57 -13.04 -20.19
C LYS A 170 -22.63 -13.01 -21.39
N ILE A 171 -21.67 -13.93 -21.41
CA ILE A 171 -20.67 -14.02 -22.48
C ILE A 171 -20.80 -15.40 -23.11
N LYS A 172 -20.76 -15.46 -24.45
CA LYS A 172 -20.67 -16.73 -25.17
C LYS A 172 -19.26 -17.29 -25.05
N ALA A 173 -19.15 -18.51 -24.55
CA ALA A 173 -17.91 -19.27 -24.58
C ALA A 173 -17.65 -19.86 -25.98
N ASP A 174 -16.41 -20.29 -26.21
CA ASP A 174 -15.99 -20.89 -27.47
C ASP A 174 -16.77 -22.16 -27.85
N ASN A 175 -17.34 -22.86 -26.87
CA ASN A 175 -18.21 -24.01 -27.10
C ASN A 175 -19.66 -23.63 -27.46
N GLY A 176 -19.97 -22.35 -27.60
CA GLY A 176 -21.29 -21.82 -27.92
C GLY A 176 -22.25 -21.68 -26.74
N GLY A 177 -21.86 -22.12 -25.54
CA GLY A 177 -22.66 -21.96 -24.32
C GLY A 177 -22.54 -20.57 -23.70
N ASP A 178 -23.59 -20.10 -23.04
CA ASP A 178 -23.56 -18.83 -22.29
C ASP A 178 -22.95 -19.03 -20.90
N ILE A 179 -21.97 -18.20 -20.54
CA ILE A 179 -21.43 -18.08 -19.19
C ILE A 179 -21.96 -16.80 -18.56
N ALA A 180 -22.71 -16.95 -17.46
CA ALA A 180 -23.23 -15.81 -16.71
C ALA A 180 -22.23 -15.37 -15.62
N PHE A 181 -21.71 -14.16 -15.76
CA PHE A 181 -20.90 -13.48 -14.76
C PHE A 181 -21.78 -12.52 -13.96
N SER A 182 -21.83 -12.69 -12.65
CA SER A 182 -22.39 -11.70 -11.73
C SER A 182 -21.44 -10.49 -11.61
N SER A 183 -21.95 -9.38 -11.06
CA SER A 183 -21.10 -8.23 -10.71
C SER A 183 -19.95 -8.66 -9.78
N GLY A 184 -20.23 -9.53 -8.80
CA GLY A 184 -19.22 -10.06 -7.87
C GLY A 184 -18.12 -10.87 -8.57
N ASP A 185 -18.48 -11.67 -9.59
CA ASP A 185 -17.50 -12.42 -10.39
C ASP A 185 -16.52 -11.47 -11.08
N ILE A 186 -17.04 -10.44 -11.76
CA ILE A 186 -16.25 -9.46 -12.51
C ILE A 186 -15.36 -8.65 -11.56
N LYS A 187 -15.92 -8.18 -10.44
CA LYS A 187 -15.15 -7.47 -9.40
C LYS A 187 -13.99 -8.33 -8.86
N GLY A 188 -14.22 -9.62 -8.64
CA GLY A 188 -13.17 -10.56 -8.25
C GLY A 188 -12.08 -10.65 -9.31
N LEU A 189 -12.46 -10.84 -10.57
CA LEU A 189 -11.50 -10.92 -11.68
C LEU A 189 -10.69 -9.62 -11.86
N LEU A 190 -11.32 -8.45 -11.73
CA LEU A 190 -10.62 -7.15 -11.74
C LEU A 190 -9.64 -7.03 -10.56
N THR A 191 -10.03 -7.48 -9.39
CA THR A 191 -9.15 -7.53 -8.20
C THR A 191 -7.94 -8.42 -8.47
N ARG A 192 -8.15 -9.61 -9.06
CA ARG A 192 -7.05 -10.52 -9.41
C ARG A 192 -6.15 -9.93 -10.50
N PHE A 193 -6.72 -9.25 -11.49
CA PHE A 193 -5.98 -8.55 -12.53
C PHE A 193 -5.05 -7.50 -11.92
N VAL A 194 -5.55 -6.65 -11.03
CA VAL A 194 -4.72 -5.69 -10.29
C VAL A 194 -3.61 -6.41 -9.55
N SER A 195 -3.94 -7.45 -8.77
CA SER A 195 -2.95 -8.26 -8.02
C SER A 195 -1.81 -8.81 -8.90
N GLN A 196 -2.12 -9.27 -10.12
CA GLN A 196 -1.12 -9.78 -11.06
C GLN A 196 -0.26 -8.68 -11.68
N ARG A 197 -0.85 -7.49 -11.90
CA ARG A 197 -0.17 -6.35 -12.50
C ARG A 197 0.61 -5.53 -11.49
N SER A 198 0.22 -5.51 -10.22
CA SER A 198 0.95 -4.79 -9.15
C SER A 198 2.41 -5.25 -8.99
N THR A 199 2.77 -6.43 -9.51
CA THR A 199 4.13 -6.98 -9.45
C THR A 199 4.93 -6.85 -10.75
N THR A 200 4.38 -6.23 -11.81
CA THR A 200 5.05 -6.07 -13.11
C THR A 200 5.54 -4.64 -13.31
N ASP A 201 6.56 -4.46 -14.16
CA ASP A 201 7.14 -3.14 -14.47
C ASP A 201 6.14 -2.19 -15.17
N ASP A 202 5.10 -2.74 -15.81
CA ASP A 202 3.96 -2.03 -16.42
C ASP A 202 2.72 -1.99 -15.51
N GLY A 203 2.94 -2.21 -14.21
CA GLY A 203 1.91 -2.47 -13.21
C GLY A 203 1.09 -1.28 -12.72
N VAL A 204 0.23 -1.54 -11.74
CA VAL A 204 -0.48 -0.48 -11.02
C VAL A 204 0.52 0.33 -10.22
N GLU A 205 0.81 1.55 -10.68
CA GLU A 205 1.67 2.47 -9.96
C GLU A 205 1.02 2.85 -8.62
N THR A 206 1.65 2.44 -7.52
CA THR A 206 1.22 2.82 -6.19
C THR A 206 2.15 3.89 -5.64
N ARG A 207 1.57 4.87 -4.94
CA ARG A 207 2.32 5.83 -4.13
C ARG A 207 2.03 5.53 -2.67
N SER A 208 3.03 4.98 -1.98
CA SER A 208 2.93 4.72 -0.55
C SER A 208 3.24 6.00 0.22
N LEU A 209 2.28 6.45 1.04
CA LEU A 209 2.47 7.53 2.01
C LEU A 209 2.66 6.90 3.38
N GLY A 210 3.86 7.02 3.93
CA GLY A 210 4.24 6.33 5.16
C GLY A 210 4.71 4.89 4.91
N GLY A 211 5.12 4.24 6.00
CA GLY A 211 5.73 2.93 6.02
C GLY A 211 5.15 2.10 7.15
N ILE A 212 5.24 0.77 7.02
CA ILE A 212 4.74 -0.14 8.03
C ILE A 212 5.80 -0.29 9.10
N CYS A 213 5.48 0.14 10.31
CA CYS A 213 6.31 -0.16 11.47
C CYS A 213 6.12 -1.63 11.82
N ARG A 214 7.10 -2.46 11.47
CA ARG A 214 7.20 -3.82 12.01
C ARG A 214 7.73 -3.74 13.43
N LEU A 215 6.86 -3.29 14.32
CA LEU A 215 7.08 -3.43 15.75
C LEU A 215 7.12 -4.92 16.04
N ASP A 216 8.15 -5.39 16.73
CA ASP A 216 8.18 -6.76 17.24
C ASP A 216 6.94 -6.94 18.13
N SER A 217 5.97 -7.68 17.60
CA SER A 217 4.63 -7.74 18.17
C SER A 217 4.65 -8.25 19.61
N ASP A 218 5.64 -9.07 19.99
CA ASP A 218 5.73 -9.61 21.34
C ASP A 218 6.30 -8.62 22.35
N SER A 219 7.26 -7.76 21.98
CA SER A 219 7.74 -6.71 22.88
C SER A 219 6.70 -5.61 23.04
N TYR A 220 6.00 -5.24 21.97
CA TYR A 220 4.93 -4.23 22.03
C TYR A 220 3.70 -4.75 22.79
N ARG A 221 3.29 -5.99 22.55
CA ARG A 221 2.21 -6.65 23.28
C ARG A 221 2.54 -6.78 24.76
N ARG A 222 3.75 -7.20 25.13
CA ARG A 222 4.19 -7.24 26.54
C ARG A 222 4.18 -5.86 27.20
N ALA A 223 4.56 -4.81 26.48
CA ALA A 223 4.48 -3.43 26.97
C ALA A 223 3.02 -3.01 27.24
N LEU A 224 2.10 -3.30 26.32
CA LEU A 224 0.67 -2.96 26.43
C LEU A 224 -0.09 -3.80 27.46
N GLU A 225 0.17 -5.11 27.53
CA GLU A 225 -0.47 -6.05 28.46
C GLU A 225 -0.14 -5.73 29.92
N SER A 226 1.01 -5.07 30.18
CA SER A 226 1.42 -4.68 31.53
C SER A 226 0.54 -3.60 32.18
N ARG A 227 -0.48 -3.06 31.48
CA ARG A 227 -1.45 -2.02 31.93
C ARG A 227 -0.85 -0.74 32.54
N THR A 228 0.47 -0.61 32.55
CA THR A 228 1.21 0.46 33.20
C THR A 228 2.36 0.85 32.28
N ILE A 229 2.03 1.35 31.08
CA ILE A 229 3.05 2.06 30.32
C ILE A 229 3.23 3.41 31.01
N ALA A 230 4.08 3.43 32.02
CA ALA A 230 4.67 4.67 32.52
C ALA A 230 5.27 5.42 31.32
N ARG A 231 5.20 6.75 31.32
CA ARG A 231 5.69 7.62 30.24
C ARG A 231 7.14 7.28 29.83
N GLU A 232 7.89 6.69 30.74
CA GLU A 232 9.26 6.23 30.64
C GLU A 232 9.39 5.03 29.71
N ALA A 233 8.46 4.07 29.75
CA ALA A 233 8.46 2.91 28.85
C ALA A 233 8.14 3.28 27.39
N TRP A 234 7.50 4.43 27.15
CA TRP A 234 7.37 4.99 25.79
C TRP A 234 8.71 5.48 25.23
N LYS A 235 9.69 5.85 26.07
CA LYS A 235 11.01 6.32 25.61
C LYS A 235 11.90 5.19 25.14
N ASP A 236 11.66 3.97 25.63
CA ASP A 236 12.43 2.78 25.26
C ASP A 236 11.93 2.15 23.95
N LEU A 237 10.74 2.54 23.48
CA LEU A 237 10.26 2.20 22.15
C LEU A 237 11.10 2.98 21.12
N LYS A 238 11.96 2.27 20.40
CA LYS A 238 12.73 2.83 19.29
C LYS A 238 11.81 3.13 18.11
N PHE A 239 11.25 4.33 18.09
CA PHE A 239 10.45 4.83 16.97
C PHE A 239 11.31 5.29 15.78
N ASP A 240 12.63 5.38 15.94
CA ASP A 240 13.54 5.90 14.91
C ASP A 240 13.55 5.05 13.62
N ASP A 241 13.19 3.76 13.74
CA ASP A 241 13.03 2.81 12.64
C ASP A 241 11.57 2.72 12.12
N CYS A 242 10.65 3.46 12.73
CA CYS A 242 9.22 3.45 12.44
C CYS A 242 8.84 4.66 11.59
N PHE A 243 8.65 4.43 10.29
CA PHE A 243 8.16 5.45 9.35
C PHE A 243 6.62 5.53 9.38
N SER A 244 6.04 5.86 10.54
CA SER A 244 4.58 6.06 10.64
C SER A 244 4.13 7.31 9.87
N VAL A 245 2.86 7.33 9.43
CA VAL A 245 2.24 8.55 8.92
C VAL A 245 2.11 9.55 10.07
N ASN A 246 2.63 10.77 9.89
CA ASN A 246 2.45 11.87 10.84
C ASN A 246 1.00 12.37 10.77
N ALA A 247 0.39 12.68 11.91
CA ALA A 247 -1.00 13.16 11.97
C ALA A 247 -1.29 14.42 11.13
N GLY A 248 -0.32 15.28 10.85
CA GLY A 248 -0.52 16.42 9.94
C GLY A 248 -0.31 16.08 8.46
N ALA A 249 0.13 14.86 8.14
CA ALA A 249 0.19 14.34 6.78
C ALA A 249 -1.04 13.48 6.41
N PHE A 250 -1.82 13.03 7.41
CA PHE A 250 -3.11 12.39 7.24
C PHE A 250 -4.21 13.46 7.16
#